data_AF-A0A523AKT1-F1
#
_entry.id   AF-A0A523AKT1-F1
#
_cell.length_a   1.000
_cell.length_b   1.000
_cell.length_c   1.000
_cell.angle_alpha   90.00
_cell.angle_beta   90.00
_cell.angle_gamma   90.00
#
_symmetry.space_group_name_H-M   'P 1'
#
loop_
_entity.id
_entity.type
_entity.pdbx_description
1 polymer ?
#
loop_
_entity_poly.entity_id
_entity_poly.type
_entity_poly.pdbx_seq_one_letter_code
_entity_poly.pdbx_strand_id
1 'polypeptide(L)'
;MIPRDHPRYESLVTREKLVEGVKQGITALEGLIAHGRGEAFDYILGERTRDFALKAEKVAVAMMLLAKNPVISVNGNTAVLVPKEVGELAKILNAKVEVNVFHYS
;
A
#
# COMPACT_ATOMS: atom_id res chain seq x y z
N MET A 1 -21.02 -8.45 1.57
CA MET A 1 -19.97 -9.32 2.13
C MET A 1 -19.52 -10.25 1.02
N ILE A 2 -18.24 -10.20 0.65
CA ILE A 2 -17.67 -11.03 -0.42
C ILE A 2 -17.35 -12.42 0.18
N PRO A 3 -17.78 -13.54 -0.44
CA PRO A 3 -17.45 -14.89 0.03
C PRO A 3 -15.93 -15.15 0.01
N ARG A 4 -15.37 -15.82 1.03
CA ARG A 4 -13.92 -16.08 1.13
C ARG A 4 -13.39 -17.04 0.07
N ASP A 5 -14.27 -17.90 -0.46
CA ASP A 5 -14.01 -18.82 -1.56
C ASP A 5 -14.14 -18.17 -2.94
N HIS A 6 -14.53 -16.89 -3.01
CA HIS A 6 -14.63 -16.17 -4.26
C HIS A 6 -13.25 -16.02 -4.91
N PRO A 7 -13.07 -16.34 -6.21
CA PRO A 7 -11.77 -16.29 -6.89
C PRO A 7 -11.12 -14.90 -6.94
N ARG A 8 -11.91 -13.85 -6.67
CA ARG A 8 -11.49 -12.44 -6.63
C ARG A 8 -11.54 -11.82 -5.23
N TYR A 9 -11.62 -12.64 -4.17
CA TYR A 9 -11.85 -12.16 -2.81
C TYR A 9 -10.92 -11.01 -2.42
N GLU A 10 -9.61 -11.21 -2.55
CA GLU A 10 -8.59 -10.21 -2.17
C GLU A 10 -8.73 -8.88 -2.93
N SER A 11 -8.94 -8.93 -4.25
CA SER A 11 -9.14 -7.74 -5.09
C SER A 11 -10.40 -6.99 -4.70
N LEU A 12 -11.51 -7.70 -4.45
CA LEU A 12 -12.78 -7.08 -4.08
C LEU A 12 -12.74 -6.48 -2.66
N VAL A 13 -12.13 -7.17 -1.68
CA VAL A 13 -11.97 -6.66 -0.32
C VAL A 13 -11.09 -5.41 -0.29
N THR A 14 -10.02 -5.40 -1.07
CA THR A 14 -9.12 -4.23 -1.21
C THR A 14 -9.88 -3.01 -1.75
N ARG A 15 -10.75 -3.20 -2.74
CA ARG A 15 -11.63 -2.14 -3.26
C ARG A 15 -12.61 -1.62 -2.19
N GLU A 16 -13.27 -2.52 -1.45
CA GLU A 16 -14.18 -2.13 -0.37
C GLU A 16 -13.47 -1.30 0.71
N LYS A 17 -12.25 -1.69 1.09
CA LYS A 17 -11.41 -0.92 2.04
C LYS A 17 -11.16 0.49 1.55
N LEU A 18 -10.80 0.68 0.29
CA LEU A 18 -10.54 2.01 -0.27
C LEU A 18 -11.80 2.87 -0.36
N VAL A 19 -12.93 2.29 -0.76
CA VAL A 19 -14.22 2.99 -0.74
C VAL A 19 -14.57 3.46 0.67
N GLU A 20 -14.33 2.62 1.67
CA GLU A 20 -14.52 3.00 3.08
C GLU A 20 -13.51 4.07 3.52
N GLY A 21 -12.26 3.97 3.08
CA GLY A 21 -11.23 4.98 3.30
C GLY A 21 -11.60 6.36 2.77
N VAL A 22 -12.29 6.42 1.62
CA VAL A 22 -12.85 7.68 1.09
C VAL A 22 -13.98 8.21 1.98
N LYS A 23 -14.92 7.34 2.39
CA LYS A 23 -16.01 7.75 3.30
C LYS A 23 -15.51 8.28 4.63
N GLN A 24 -14.38 7.75 5.11
CA GLN A 24 -13.72 8.19 6.34
C GLN A 24 -12.82 9.42 6.17
N GLY A 25 -12.69 9.95 4.95
CA GLY A 25 -11.83 11.11 4.66
C GLY A 25 -10.33 10.81 4.69
N ILE A 26 -9.92 9.54 4.71
CA ILE A 26 -8.51 9.12 4.75
C ILE A 26 -7.93 9.11 3.33
N THR A 27 -8.72 8.69 2.34
CA THR A 27 -8.33 8.60 0.92
C THR A 27 -9.12 9.59 0.08
N ALA A 28 -8.45 10.25 -0.87
CA ALA A 28 -9.12 11.12 -1.86
C ALA A 28 -9.83 10.29 -2.94
N LEU A 29 -10.83 10.86 -3.63
CA LEU A 29 -11.53 10.17 -4.73
C LEU A 29 -10.57 9.74 -5.85
N GLU A 30 -9.57 10.57 -6.15
CA GLU A 30 -8.48 10.30 -7.09
C GLU A 30 -7.67 9.06 -6.68
N GLY A 31 -7.62 8.76 -5.39
CA GLY A 31 -7.00 7.56 -4.83
C GLY A 31 -7.70 6.27 -5.29
N LEU A 32 -9.01 6.29 -5.50
CA LEU A 32 -9.75 5.15 -6.08
C LEU A 32 -9.35 4.92 -7.54
N ILE A 33 -9.25 6.00 -8.31
CA ILE A 33 -8.82 5.94 -9.72
C ILE A 33 -7.37 5.43 -9.80
N ALA A 34 -6.50 5.91 -8.91
CA ALA A 34 -5.12 5.45 -8.82
C ALA A 34 -5.04 3.95 -8.50
N HIS A 35 -5.89 3.45 -7.62
CA HIS A 35 -5.95 2.02 -7.32
C HIS A 35 -6.39 1.20 -8.54
N GLY A 36 -7.42 1.63 -9.27
CA GLY A 36 -7.85 0.96 -10.50
C GLY A 36 -6.75 0.87 -11.56
N ARG A 37 -5.90 1.91 -11.69
CA ARG A 37 -4.70 1.85 -12.54
C ARG A 37 -3.69 0.81 -12.05
N GLY A 38 -3.49 0.71 -10.73
CA GLY A 38 -2.63 -0.29 -10.11
C GLY A 38 -3.11 -1.71 -10.39
N GLU A 39 -4.41 -1.98 -10.20
CA GLU A 39 -4.99 -3.29 -10.49
C GLU A 39 -4.79 -3.68 -11.96
N ALA A 40 -4.94 -2.75 -12.91
CA ALA A 40 -4.71 -3.03 -14.32
C ALA A 40 -3.28 -3.59 -14.59
N PHE A 41 -2.26 -3.03 -13.93
CA PHE A 41 -0.90 -3.57 -14.01
C PHE A 41 -0.76 -4.89 -13.27
N ASP A 42 -1.44 -5.05 -12.14
CA ASP A 42 -1.40 -6.28 -11.35
C ASP A 42 -1.97 -7.48 -12.15
N TYR A 43 -3.05 -7.27 -12.90
CA TYR A 43 -3.57 -8.24 -13.87
C TYR A 43 -2.52 -8.65 -14.92
N ILE A 44 -1.81 -7.67 -15.51
CA ILE A 44 -0.75 -7.91 -16.49
C ILE A 44 0.41 -8.71 -15.85
N LEU A 45 0.73 -8.40 -14.60
CA LEU A 45 1.77 -9.07 -13.83
C LEU A 45 1.31 -10.37 -13.17
N GLY A 46 0.06 -10.78 -13.36
CA GLY A 46 -0.49 -12.05 -12.90
C GLY A 46 -0.72 -12.11 -11.40
N GLU A 47 -1.01 -10.97 -10.76
CA GLU A 47 -1.48 -10.86 -9.37
C GLU A 47 -0.60 -11.60 -8.36
N ARG A 48 0.73 -11.49 -8.55
CA ARG A 48 1.73 -12.14 -7.70
C ARG A 48 3.04 -11.37 -7.67
N THR A 49 3.76 -11.47 -6.55
CA THR A 49 5.12 -10.93 -6.45
C THR A 49 6.05 -11.68 -7.41
N ARG A 50 6.74 -10.95 -8.28
CA ARG A 50 7.70 -11.49 -9.25
C ARG A 50 9.13 -11.44 -8.71
N ASP A 51 10.04 -12.24 -9.28
CA ASP A 51 11.43 -12.34 -8.82
C ASP A 51 12.18 -10.99 -8.86
N PHE A 52 11.89 -10.15 -9.86
CA PHE A 52 12.48 -8.80 -9.94
C PHE A 52 12.01 -7.91 -8.78
N ALA A 53 10.77 -8.06 -8.33
CA ALA A 53 10.20 -7.32 -7.21
C ALA A 53 10.81 -7.81 -5.88
N LEU A 54 10.93 -9.13 -5.68
CA LEU A 54 11.60 -9.71 -4.52
C LEU A 54 13.07 -9.27 -4.40
N LYS A 55 13.78 -9.17 -5.53
CA LYS A 55 15.15 -8.68 -5.55
C LYS A 55 15.22 -7.19 -5.19
N ALA A 56 14.34 -6.37 -5.76
CA ALA A 56 14.28 -4.94 -5.46
C ALA A 56 13.92 -4.67 -3.99
N GLU A 57 12.96 -5.42 -3.45
CA GLU A 57 12.54 -5.33 -2.04
C GLU A 57 13.71 -5.62 -1.08
N LYS A 58 14.47 -6.69 -1.31
CA LYS A 58 15.66 -7.03 -0.51
C LYS A 58 16.70 -5.89 -0.50
N VAL A 59 16.94 -5.28 -1.66
CA VAL A 59 17.88 -4.15 -1.77
C VAL A 59 17.33 -2.91 -1.07
N ALA A 60 16.04 -2.60 -1.22
CA ALA A 60 15.41 -1.46 -0.55
C ALA A 60 15.50 -1.59 0.99
N VAL A 61 15.23 -2.78 1.53
CA VAL A 61 15.39 -3.06 2.97
C VAL A 61 16.84 -2.86 3.42
N ALA A 62 17.82 -3.39 2.68
CA ALA A 62 19.23 -3.19 3.00
C ALA A 62 19.62 -1.69 2.98
N MET A 63 19.13 -0.93 2.00
CA MET A 63 19.35 0.51 1.93
C MET A 63 18.76 1.25 3.14
N MET A 64 17.55 0.87 3.56
CA MET A 64 16.89 1.47 4.71
C MET A 64 17.60 1.15 6.03
N LEU A 65 18.08 -0.09 6.21
CA LEU A 65 18.86 -0.51 7.39
C LEU A 65 20.20 0.23 7.50
N LEU A 66 20.81 0.58 6.37
CA LEU A 66 22.08 1.32 6.34
C LEU A 66 21.90 2.84 6.40
N ALA A 67 20.67 3.34 6.27
CA ALA A 67 20.40 4.76 6.28
C ALA A 67 20.54 5.34 7.69
N LYS A 68 21.07 6.57 7.79
CA LYS A 68 21.17 7.29 9.08
C LYS A 68 19.83 7.79 9.59
N ASN A 69 18.92 8.17 8.68
CA ASN A 69 17.61 8.72 9.00
C ASN A 69 16.56 8.19 8.01
N PRO A 70 16.22 6.89 8.04
CA PRO A 70 15.21 6.34 7.15
C PRO A 70 13.81 6.91 7.47
N VAL A 71 13.04 7.21 6.43
CA VAL A 71 11.66 7.71 6.54
C VAL A 71 10.77 6.95 5.56
N ILE A 72 9.62 6.49 6.04
CA ILE A 72 8.56 5.87 5.24
C ILE A 72 7.45 6.89 5.04
N SER A 73 7.17 7.23 3.78
CA SER A 73 6.09 8.14 3.43
C SER A 73 4.76 7.40 3.32
N VAL A 74 3.69 7.98 3.86
CA VAL A 74 2.34 7.40 3.87
C VAL A 74 1.35 8.41 3.31
N ASN A 75 0.58 7.97 2.30
CA ASN A 75 -0.57 8.70 1.78
C ASN A 75 -1.88 8.00 2.19
N GLY A 76 -3.02 8.54 1.74
CA GLY A 76 -4.35 7.99 2.04
C GLY A 76 -4.53 6.52 1.67
N ASN A 77 -4.14 6.13 0.44
CA ASN A 77 -4.25 4.75 0.00
C ASN A 77 -3.42 3.80 0.88
N THR A 78 -2.17 4.16 1.18
CA THR A 78 -1.29 3.37 2.05
C THR A 78 -1.88 3.24 3.46
N ALA A 79 -2.41 4.34 4.01
CA ALA A 79 -3.01 4.36 5.34
C ALA A 79 -4.26 3.48 5.47
N VAL A 80 -4.97 3.23 4.37
CA VAL A 80 -6.17 2.37 4.35
C VAL A 80 -5.83 0.90 4.08
N LEU A 81 -4.87 0.65 3.19
CA LEU A 81 -4.59 -0.70 2.71
C LEU A 81 -3.68 -1.49 3.66
N VAL A 82 -2.62 -0.85 4.16
CA VAL A 82 -1.53 -1.52 4.90
C VAL A 82 -1.05 -0.75 6.15
N PRO A 83 -1.93 -0.16 6.98
CA PRO A 83 -1.50 0.67 8.11
C PRO A 83 -0.69 -0.09 9.15
N LYS A 84 -1.02 -1.36 9.41
CA LYS A 84 -0.34 -2.18 10.42
C LYS A 84 1.07 -2.55 9.97
N GLU A 85 1.17 -3.00 8.72
CA GLU A 85 2.40 -3.44 8.07
C GLU A 85 3.39 -2.27 7.94
N VAL A 86 2.93 -1.06 7.63
CA VAL A 86 3.78 0.14 7.66
C VAL A 86 4.30 0.41 9.07
N GLY A 87 3.45 0.31 10.09
CA GLY A 87 3.87 0.50 11.48
C GLY A 87 4.88 -0.55 11.95
N GLU A 88 4.71 -1.80 11.54
CA GLU A 88 5.65 -2.90 11.81
C GLU A 88 6.97 -2.70 11.07
N LEU A 89 6.93 -2.38 9.79
CA LEU A 89 8.12 -2.12 8.98
C LEU A 89 8.92 -0.94 9.52
N ALA A 90 8.25 0.15 9.91
CA ALA A 90 8.88 1.31 10.53
C ALA A 90 9.62 0.94 11.83
N LYS A 91 9.02 0.10 12.68
CA LYS A 91 9.65 -0.39 13.91
C LYS A 91 10.87 -1.26 13.61
N ILE A 92 10.76 -2.20 12.67
CA ILE A 92 11.86 -3.10 12.27
C ILE A 92 13.05 -2.31 11.72
N LEU A 93 12.78 -1.30 10.89
CA LEU A 93 13.80 -0.48 10.24
C LEU A 93 14.30 0.69 11.11
N ASN A 94 13.72 0.89 12.30
CA ASN A 94 13.90 2.12 13.08
C ASN A 94 13.69 3.40 12.24
N ALA A 95 12.69 3.37 11.37
CA ALA A 95 12.36 4.45 10.45
C ALA A 95 11.24 5.34 11.01
N LYS A 96 11.29 6.63 10.67
CA LYS A 96 10.17 7.54 10.91
C LYS A 96 9.06 7.26 9.91
N VAL A 97 7.82 7.59 10.27
CA VAL A 97 6.68 7.60 9.35
C VAL A 97 6.24 9.03 9.15
N GLU A 98 6.10 9.44 7.90
CA GLU A 98 5.67 10.78 7.52
C GLU A 98 4.40 10.70 6.68
N VAL A 99 3.34 11.37 7.14
CA VAL A 99 2.12 11.54 6.34
C VAL A 99 2.41 12.58 5.27
N ASN A 100 2.33 12.18 4.00
CA ASN A 100 2.54 13.03 2.85
C ASN A 100 1.39 12.84 1.86
N VAL A 101 0.52 13.83 1.77
CA VAL A 101 -0.71 13.80 0.97
C VAL A 101 -0.69 14.91 -0.07
N PHE A 102 -1.19 14.60 -1.27
CA PHE A 102 -1.28 15.57 -2.37
C PHE A 102 -2.41 16.59 -2.16
N HIS A 103 -3.52 16.15 -1.57
CA HIS A 103 -4.64 17.00 -1.17
C HIS A 103 -4.62 17.12 0.36
N TYR A 104 -4.20 18.29 0.85
CA TYR A 104 -4.42 18.68 2.24
C TYR A 104 -5.83 19.26 2.37
N SER A 105 -6.66 18.64 3.19
CA SER A 105 -8.00 19.10 3.56
C SER A 105 -8.13 19.16 5.07
#